data_AF-A0A6A8FJ81-F1
#
_entry.id   AF-A0A6A8FJ81-F1
#
_cell.length_a   1.000
_cell.length_b   1.000
_cell.length_c   1.000
_cell.angle_alpha   90.00
_cell.angle_beta   90.00
_cell.angle_gamma   90.00
#
_symmetry.space_group_name_H-M   'P 1'
#
loop_
_entity.id
_entity.type
_entity.pdbx_description
1 polymer ?
#
loop_
_entity_poly.entity_id
_entity_poly.type
_entity_poly.pdbx_seq_one_letter_code
_entity_poly.pdbx_strand_id
1 'polypeptide(L)'
;MSADFKTMIESLLSQKPEISLEQVRELIDEKKRKIGAGYLTDQGALFLVAADLGVSLGNVKRANGAIKDLFVGAKDVSVVGRIMNIYPTRKFLRKDTKEEIRNRTLTIYDHESAVRVKLWDDQISLPDEARFRPGELVKISRGYVKSGFDGRPVINLSSSSQIE
;
A
#
# COMPACT_ATOMS: atom_id res chain seq x y z
N MET A 1 11.02 -9.15 15.42
CA MET A 1 9.76 -8.42 15.18
C MET A 1 10.03 -7.31 14.17
N SER A 2 9.16 -7.11 13.18
CA SER A 2 9.30 -5.99 12.23
C SER A 2 9.00 -4.65 12.93
N ALA A 3 9.56 -3.55 12.41
CA ALA A 3 9.32 -2.19 12.94
C ALA A 3 7.82 -1.82 12.91
N ASP A 4 7.10 -2.28 11.88
CA ASP A 4 5.67 -2.07 11.75
C ASP A 4 4.87 -2.80 12.84
N PHE A 5 5.24 -4.04 13.15
CA PHE A 5 4.55 -4.83 14.17
C PHE A 5 4.66 -4.19 15.56
N LYS A 6 5.83 -3.64 15.89
CA LYS A 6 6.04 -2.89 17.14
C LYS A 6 5.12 -1.66 17.21
N THR A 7 5.04 -0.91 16.12
CA THR A 7 4.19 0.29 16.02
C THR A 7 2.71 -0.05 16.19
N MET A 8 2.25 -1.19 15.64
CA MET A 8 0.87 -1.66 15.82
C MET A 8 0.55 -1.99 17.28
N ILE A 9 1.48 -2.63 17.99
CA ILE A 9 1.33 -2.93 19.42
C ILE A 9 1.28 -1.64 20.23
N GLU A 10 2.17 -0.69 19.97
CA GLU A 10 2.18 0.62 20.65
C GLU A 10 0.86 1.37 20.42
N SER A 11 0.32 1.35 19.20
CA SER A 11 -1.00 1.92 18.89
C SER A 11 -2.13 1.26 19.67
N LEU A 12 -2.13 -0.07 19.76
CA LEU A 12 -3.13 -0.80 20.56
C LEU A 12 -3.06 -0.40 22.03
N LEU A 13 -1.87 -0.44 22.63
CA LEU A 13 -1.64 -0.12 24.05
C LEU A 13 -1.99 1.34 24.37
N SER A 14 -1.80 2.27 23.43
CA SER A 14 -2.18 3.67 23.62
C SER A 14 -3.70 3.88 23.71
N GLN A 15 -4.49 3.04 23.03
CA GLN A 15 -5.95 3.08 23.03
C GLN A 15 -6.56 2.21 24.13
N LYS A 16 -5.80 1.23 24.62
CA LYS A 16 -6.17 0.28 25.66
C LYS A 16 -5.08 0.23 26.74
N PRO A 17 -4.93 1.30 27.55
CA PRO A 17 -3.91 1.34 28.60
C PRO A 17 -4.15 0.31 29.73
N GLU A 18 -5.35 -0.29 29.79
CA GLU A 18 -5.70 -1.34 30.76
C GLU A 18 -5.07 -2.70 30.47
N ILE A 19 -4.52 -2.92 29.27
CA ILE A 19 -3.82 -4.15 28.90
C ILE A 19 -2.31 -3.92 28.81
N SER A 20 -1.55 -4.91 29.25
CA SER A 20 -0.10 -4.95 29.16
C SER A 20 0.39 -5.56 27.83
N LEU A 21 1.66 -5.33 27.52
CA LEU A 21 2.32 -5.95 26.37
C LEU A 21 2.28 -7.48 26.44
N GLU A 22 2.47 -8.03 27.64
CA GLU A 22 2.42 -9.45 27.93
C GLU A 22 1.04 -10.02 27.63
N GLN A 23 -0.03 -9.35 28.08
CA GLN A 23 -1.41 -9.75 27.78
C GLN A 23 -1.72 -9.69 26.28
N VAL A 24 -1.23 -8.68 25.56
CA VAL A 24 -1.39 -8.62 24.10
C VAL A 24 -0.73 -9.82 23.41
N ARG A 25 0.46 -10.24 23.87
CA ARG A 25 1.15 -11.42 23.33
C ARG A 25 0.37 -12.70 23.60
N GLU A 26 -0.13 -12.86 24.82
CA GLU A 26 -0.97 -14.02 25.18
C GLU A 26 -2.24 -14.10 24.31
N LEU A 27 -2.91 -12.97 24.09
CA LEU A 27 -4.10 -12.88 23.23
C LEU A 27 -3.76 -13.24 21.77
N ILE A 28 -2.62 -12.79 21.25
CA ILE A 28 -2.14 -13.14 19.90
C ILE A 28 -1.92 -14.66 19.78
N ASP A 29 -1.20 -15.25 20.74
CA ASP A 29 -0.89 -16.68 20.74
C ASP A 29 -2.17 -17.52 20.90
N GLU A 30 -3.10 -17.09 21.74
CA GLU A 30 -4.39 -17.74 21.88
C GLU A 30 -5.19 -17.67 20.58
N LYS A 31 -5.23 -16.52 19.91
CA LYS A 31 -5.93 -16.33 18.62
C LYS A 31 -5.34 -17.23 17.53
N LYS A 32 -4.01 -17.32 17.46
CA LYS A 32 -3.30 -18.22 16.54
C LYS A 32 -3.59 -19.68 16.83
N ARG A 33 -3.61 -20.09 18.10
CA ARG A 33 -3.92 -21.47 18.50
C ARG A 33 -5.34 -21.86 18.13
N LYS A 34 -6.32 -20.97 18.33
CA LYS A 34 -7.73 -21.22 17.98
C LYS A 34 -7.96 -21.39 16.48
N ILE A 35 -7.27 -20.62 15.65
CA ILE A 35 -7.40 -20.68 14.19
C ILE A 35 -6.55 -21.80 13.57
N GLY A 36 -5.42 -22.12 14.21
CA GLY A 36 -4.48 -23.15 13.77
C GLY A 36 -3.15 -22.55 13.32
N ALA A 37 -2.06 -23.13 13.83
CA ALA A 37 -0.71 -22.75 13.43
C ALA A 37 -0.54 -22.96 11.92
N GLY A 38 -0.16 -21.90 11.20
CA GLY A 38 0.01 -21.90 9.74
C GLY A 38 -1.05 -21.10 8.97
N TYR A 39 -2.22 -20.81 9.56
CA TYR A 39 -3.27 -20.02 8.91
C TYR A 39 -3.33 -18.56 9.38
N LEU A 40 -2.64 -18.23 10.48
CA LEU A 40 -2.65 -16.90 11.07
C LEU A 40 -1.24 -16.43 11.44
N THR A 41 -0.83 -15.29 10.88
CA THR A 41 0.42 -14.61 11.23
C THR A 41 0.23 -13.79 12.51
N ASP A 42 1.33 -13.42 13.19
CA ASP A 42 1.28 -12.57 14.39
C ASP A 42 0.58 -11.24 14.10
N GLN A 43 0.86 -10.65 12.94
CA GLN A 43 0.21 -9.41 12.51
C GLN A 43 -1.29 -9.61 12.29
N GLY A 44 -1.69 -10.68 11.58
CA GLY A 44 -3.10 -10.99 11.39
C GLY A 44 -3.81 -11.25 12.72
N ALA A 45 -3.17 -11.95 13.64
CA ALA A 45 -3.67 -12.20 14.98
C ALA A 45 -3.86 -10.89 15.77
N LEU A 46 -2.88 -9.98 15.73
CA LEU A 46 -2.95 -8.68 16.37
C LEU A 46 -4.13 -7.84 15.85
N PHE A 47 -4.40 -7.87 14.54
CA PHE A 47 -5.59 -7.22 13.97
C PHE A 47 -6.90 -7.79 14.51
N LEU A 48 -6.99 -9.12 14.65
CA LEU A 48 -8.19 -9.73 15.19
C LEU A 48 -8.34 -9.46 16.70
N VAL A 49 -7.25 -9.48 17.46
CA VAL A 49 -7.24 -9.11 18.89
C VAL A 49 -7.71 -7.67 19.06
N ALA A 50 -7.19 -6.74 18.26
CA ALA A 50 -7.62 -5.35 18.33
C ALA A 50 -9.11 -5.20 17.98
N ALA A 51 -9.59 -5.89 16.94
CA ALA A 51 -11.00 -5.90 16.58
C ALA A 51 -11.90 -6.42 17.72
N ASP A 52 -11.51 -7.51 18.39
CA ASP A 52 -12.22 -8.04 19.57
C ASP A 52 -12.29 -7.01 20.71
N LEU A 53 -11.23 -6.21 20.87
CA LEU A 53 -11.13 -5.16 21.89
C LEU A 53 -11.86 -3.86 21.49
N GLY A 54 -12.49 -3.83 20.31
CA GLY A 54 -13.13 -2.62 19.76
C GLY A 54 -12.12 -1.56 19.29
N VAL A 55 -10.86 -1.93 19.12
CA VAL A 55 -9.80 -1.06 18.61
C VAL A 55 -9.64 -1.31 17.12
N SER A 56 -9.83 -0.26 16.35
CA SER A 56 -9.38 -0.28 14.97
C SER A 56 -7.87 0.00 14.97
N LEU A 57 -7.06 -0.97 14.54
CA LEU A 57 -5.69 -0.69 14.07
C LEU A 57 -5.73 -0.01 12.68
N GLY A 58 -6.72 0.86 12.49
CA GLY A 58 -6.80 1.79 11.37
C GLY A 58 -5.61 2.73 11.48
N ASN A 59 -4.84 2.78 10.40
CA ASN A 59 -3.52 3.39 10.28
C ASN A 59 -2.35 2.52 10.77
N VAL A 60 -2.24 1.29 10.27
CA VAL A 60 -0.91 0.86 9.75
C VAL A 60 -0.61 1.76 8.56
N LYS A 61 -0.25 3.01 8.88
CA LYS A 61 0.00 4.16 8.02
C LYS A 61 -0.93 4.23 6.81
N ARG A 62 -1.78 5.29 6.72
CA ARG A 62 -1.81 6.00 5.43
C ARG A 62 -0.33 6.17 5.10
N ALA A 63 0.20 5.46 4.12
CA ALA A 63 1.60 5.59 3.78
C ALA A 63 1.73 6.94 3.08
N ASN A 64 1.54 8.02 3.84
CA ASN A 64 2.09 9.32 3.62
C ASN A 64 3.55 9.14 4.01
N GLY A 65 4.37 8.74 3.05
CA GLY A 65 5.67 8.18 3.38
C GLY A 65 6.64 8.20 2.22
N ALA A 66 7.90 7.92 2.57
CA ALA A 66 8.96 7.72 1.60
C ALA A 66 8.66 6.48 0.76
N ILE A 67 9.10 6.50 -0.50
CA ILE A 67 8.87 5.41 -1.45
C ILE A 67 9.49 4.10 -0.94
N LYS A 68 10.59 4.18 -0.18
CA LYS A 68 11.28 3.02 0.41
C LYS A 68 10.43 2.21 1.40
N ASP A 69 9.44 2.85 2.01
CA ASP A 69 8.59 2.22 3.04
C ASP A 69 7.37 1.52 2.43
N LEU A 70 7.22 1.54 1.09
CA LEU A 70 6.13 0.87 0.41
C LEU A 70 6.32 -0.65 0.43
N PHE A 71 5.28 -1.37 0.85
CA PHE A 71 5.23 -2.83 0.82
C PHE A 71 4.03 -3.33 0.04
N VAL A 72 4.14 -4.54 -0.53
CA VAL A 72 3.07 -5.18 -1.29
C VAL A 72 1.86 -5.42 -0.39
N GLY A 73 0.67 -5.03 -0.86
CA GLY A 73 -0.57 -5.12 -0.10
C GLY A 73 -0.96 -3.83 0.62
N ALA A 74 -0.07 -2.83 0.69
CA ALA A 74 -0.41 -1.51 1.21
C ALA A 74 -1.56 -0.87 0.39
N LYS A 75 -2.50 -0.24 1.09
CA LYS A 75 -3.67 0.45 0.52
C LYS A 75 -3.68 1.90 0.99
N ASP A 76 -4.38 2.75 0.25
CA ASP A 76 -4.50 4.18 0.56
C ASP A 76 -3.13 4.86 0.76
N VAL A 77 -2.19 4.56 -0.14
CA VAL A 77 -0.84 5.12 -0.11
C VAL A 77 -0.81 6.48 -0.79
N SER A 78 -0.08 7.43 -0.20
CA SER A 78 0.13 8.74 -0.80
C SER A 78 1.62 9.12 -0.76
N VAL A 79 2.21 9.33 -1.92
CA VAL A 79 3.65 9.59 -2.05
C VAL A 79 3.88 10.85 -2.87
N VAL A 80 4.95 11.58 -2.53
CA VAL A 80 5.41 12.72 -3.31
C VAL A 80 6.75 12.34 -3.93
N GLY A 81 6.90 12.58 -5.23
CA GLY A 81 8.13 12.27 -5.93
C GLY A 81 8.24 13.06 -7.23
N ARG A 82 9.45 13.13 -7.77
CA ARG A 82 9.69 13.69 -9.10
C ARG A 82 9.45 12.63 -10.17
N ILE A 83 8.76 13.01 -11.24
CA ILE A 83 8.63 12.16 -12.42
C ILE A 83 10.02 11.96 -13.01
N MET A 84 10.43 10.72 -13.13
CA MET A 84 11.66 10.36 -13.84
C MET A 84 11.35 10.03 -15.30
N ASN A 85 10.37 9.15 -15.51
CA ASN A 85 9.99 8.68 -16.84
C ASN A 85 8.47 8.63 -16.99
N ILE A 86 7.99 8.99 -18.18
CA ILE A 86 6.62 8.79 -18.63
C ILE A 86 6.67 7.79 -19.79
N TYR A 87 6.14 6.59 -19.58
CA TYR A 87 6.13 5.57 -20.64
C TYR A 87 4.91 5.74 -21.55
N PRO A 88 4.99 5.28 -22.82
CA PRO A 88 3.83 5.23 -23.71
C PRO A 88 2.70 4.36 -23.16
N THR A 89 1.46 4.68 -23.54
CA THR A 89 0.29 3.85 -23.25
C THR A 89 0.47 2.47 -23.88
N ARG A 90 0.24 1.42 -23.09
CA ARG A 90 0.26 0.02 -23.53
C ARG A 90 -1.15 -0.54 -23.57
N LYS A 91 -1.41 -1.37 -24.58
CA LYS A 91 -2.68 -2.08 -24.79
C LYS A 91 -2.47 -3.57 -24.56
N PHE A 92 -3.44 -4.22 -23.93
CA PHE A 92 -3.44 -5.66 -23.70
C PHE A 92 -4.84 -6.21 -23.94
N LEU A 93 -4.94 -7.50 -24.23
CA LEU A 93 -6.22 -8.20 -24.29
C LEU A 93 -6.37 -9.06 -23.03
N ARG A 94 -7.51 -8.95 -22.36
CA ARG A 94 -7.86 -9.84 -21.24
C ARG A 94 -7.94 -11.28 -21.77
N LYS A 95 -7.34 -12.22 -21.04
CA LYS A 95 -7.18 -13.60 -21.52
C LYS A 95 -8.52 -14.34 -21.69
N ASP A 96 -9.48 -14.04 -20.85
CA ASP A 96 -10.82 -14.64 -20.75
C ASP A 96 -11.85 -13.95 -21.65
N THR A 97 -11.97 -12.62 -21.57
CA THR A 97 -13.04 -11.87 -22.26
C THR A 97 -12.63 -11.30 -23.61
N LYS A 98 -11.33 -11.33 -23.96
CA LYS A 98 -10.73 -10.61 -25.10
C LYS A 98 -10.96 -9.09 -25.08
N GLU A 99 -11.35 -8.54 -23.93
CA GLU A 99 -11.50 -7.09 -23.75
C GLU A 99 -10.15 -6.37 -23.86
N GLU A 100 -10.12 -5.24 -24.55
CA GLU A 100 -8.93 -4.38 -24.62
C GLU A 100 -8.82 -3.58 -23.31
N ILE A 101 -7.71 -3.79 -22.60
CA ILE A 101 -7.33 -3.00 -21.42
C ILE A 101 -6.12 -2.14 -21.76
N ARG A 102 -6.09 -0.93 -21.20
CA ARG A 102 -4.99 0.01 -21.39
C ARG A 102 -4.39 0.39 -20.06
N ASN A 103 -3.08 0.58 -20.04
CA ASN A 103 -2.43 1.24 -18.93
C ASN A 103 -1.31 2.14 -19.42
N ARG A 104 -0.95 3.09 -18.56
CA ARG A 104 0.24 3.90 -18.70
C ARG A 104 1.06 3.78 -17.44
N THR A 105 2.38 3.84 -17.57
CA THR A 105 3.28 3.75 -16.43
C THR A 105 4.10 5.02 -16.32
N LEU A 106 4.25 5.51 -15.10
CA LEU A 106 5.22 6.52 -14.72
C LEU A 106 6.26 5.85 -13.81
N THR A 107 7.48 6.37 -13.80
CA THR A 107 8.40 6.14 -12.69
C THR A 107 8.55 7.45 -11.95
N ILE A 108 8.31 7.43 -10.64
CA ILE A 108 8.61 8.56 -9.77
C ILE A 108 9.76 8.19 -8.83
N TYR A 109 10.51 9.19 -8.41
CA TYR A 109 11.63 9.07 -7.49
C TYR A 109 11.50 10.12 -6.39
N ASP A 110 11.75 9.74 -5.15
CA ASP A 110 11.84 10.69 -4.05
C ASP A 110 13.30 11.15 -3.87
N HIS A 111 13.85 11.09 -2.66
CA HIS A 111 15.26 11.41 -2.38
C HIS A 111 16.14 10.15 -2.29
N GLU A 112 15.53 8.97 -2.17
CA GLU A 112 16.24 7.71 -1.88
C GLU A 112 15.80 6.56 -2.78
N SER A 113 14.54 6.54 -3.25
CA SER A 113 13.94 5.36 -3.88
C SER A 113 13.01 5.71 -5.03
N ALA A 114 12.98 4.83 -6.03
CA ALA A 114 12.11 4.94 -7.20
C ALA A 114 11.00 3.90 -7.15
N VAL A 115 9.81 4.26 -7.65
CA VAL A 115 8.68 3.34 -7.79
C VAL A 115 7.94 3.55 -9.09
N ARG A 116 7.43 2.46 -9.64
CA ARG A 116 6.52 2.50 -10.79
C ARG A 116 5.10 2.79 -10.32
N VAL A 117 4.43 3.64 -11.08
CA VAL A 117 3.04 4.05 -10.86
C VAL A 117 2.27 3.68 -12.12
N LYS A 118 1.25 2.84 -11.97
CA LYS A 118 0.43 2.37 -13.08
C LYS A 118 -0.94 3.07 -13.05
N LEU A 119 -1.21 3.78 -14.14
CA LEU A 119 -2.47 4.44 -14.43
C LEU A 119 -3.30 3.52 -15.31
N TRP A 120 -4.60 3.46 -15.03
CA TRP A 120 -5.55 2.60 -15.73
C TRP A 120 -6.66 3.45 -16.35
N ASP A 121 -7.41 2.84 -17.27
CA ASP A 121 -8.66 3.37 -17.82
C ASP A 121 -8.59 4.84 -18.26
N ASP A 122 -9.40 5.72 -17.68
CA ASP A 122 -9.47 7.15 -17.97
C ASP A 122 -8.23 7.94 -17.50
N GLN A 123 -7.47 7.42 -16.54
CA GLN A 123 -6.26 8.06 -16.02
C GLN A 123 -5.07 7.97 -16.97
N ILE A 124 -5.14 7.18 -18.05
CA ILE A 124 -4.00 7.00 -18.98
C ILE A 124 -3.66 8.26 -19.79
N SER A 125 -4.64 9.15 -20.01
CA SER A 125 -4.45 10.42 -20.73
C SER A 125 -3.98 11.55 -19.82
N LEU A 126 -4.15 11.40 -18.50
CA LEU A 126 -3.84 12.41 -17.51
C LEU A 126 -2.42 12.99 -17.67
N PRO A 127 -1.35 12.20 -17.86
CA PRO A 127 -0.02 12.78 -18.04
C PRO A 127 0.09 13.74 -19.24
N ASP A 128 -0.66 13.52 -20.32
CA ASP A 128 -0.65 14.40 -21.49
C ASP A 128 -1.53 15.64 -21.26
N GLU A 129 -2.72 15.45 -20.67
CA GLU A 129 -3.68 16.51 -20.37
C GLU A 129 -3.13 17.51 -19.35
N ALA A 130 -2.51 17.01 -18.29
CA ALA A 130 -1.81 17.80 -17.28
C ALA A 130 -0.43 18.30 -17.74
N ARG A 131 0.01 17.88 -18.95
CA ARG A 131 1.31 18.22 -19.56
C ARG A 131 2.51 17.85 -18.68
N PHE A 132 2.42 16.73 -17.99
CA PHE A 132 3.48 16.25 -17.12
C PHE A 132 4.80 16.00 -17.86
N ARG A 133 5.92 16.32 -17.21
CA ARG A 133 7.26 16.12 -17.75
C ARG A 133 8.23 15.50 -16.74
N PRO A 134 9.26 14.79 -17.21
CA PRO A 134 10.39 14.44 -16.38
C PRO A 134 10.95 15.65 -15.62
N GLY A 135 11.21 15.47 -14.32
CA GLY A 135 11.69 16.49 -13.39
C GLY A 135 10.58 17.15 -12.56
N GLU A 136 9.33 17.09 -13.00
CA GLU A 136 8.20 17.69 -12.29
C GLU A 136 7.88 16.93 -11.00
N LEU A 137 7.54 17.68 -9.95
CA LEU A 137 7.13 17.13 -8.68
C LEU A 137 5.64 16.79 -8.75
N VAL A 138 5.29 15.56 -8.41
CA VAL A 138 3.90 15.11 -8.35
C VAL A 138 3.60 14.46 -7.01
N LYS A 139 2.35 14.56 -6.61
CA LYS A 139 1.76 13.86 -5.47
C LYS A 139 0.77 12.83 -5.97
N ILE A 140 0.97 11.60 -5.57
CA ILE A 140 0.01 10.52 -5.77
C ILE A 140 -0.77 10.36 -4.47
N SER A 141 -2.09 10.27 -4.56
CA SER A 141 -2.96 10.06 -3.41
C SER A 141 -3.89 8.87 -3.62
N ARG A 142 -4.15 8.15 -2.53
CA ARG A 142 -5.08 7.01 -2.49
C ARG A 142 -4.72 5.90 -3.48
N GLY A 143 -3.43 5.63 -3.68
CA GLY A 143 -2.95 4.50 -4.46
C GLY A 143 -3.00 3.19 -3.68
N TYR A 144 -2.75 2.07 -4.35
CA TYR A 144 -2.55 0.78 -3.69
C TYR A 144 -1.37 0.02 -4.29
N VAL A 145 -0.68 -0.78 -3.48
CA VAL A 145 0.59 -1.41 -3.86
C VAL A 145 0.37 -2.88 -4.20
N LYS A 146 0.74 -3.27 -5.42
CA LYS A 146 0.82 -4.67 -5.85
C LYS A 146 2.26 -5.03 -6.21
N SER A 147 2.55 -6.33 -6.19
CA SER A 147 3.81 -6.85 -6.70
C SER A 147 3.87 -6.72 -8.23
N GLY A 148 4.97 -6.20 -8.75
CA GLY A 148 5.32 -6.28 -10.17
C GLY A 148 5.76 -7.69 -10.55
N PHE A 149 5.96 -7.94 -11.85
CA PHE A 149 6.49 -9.22 -12.33
C PHE A 149 7.90 -9.52 -11.81
N ASP A 150 8.64 -8.49 -11.45
CA ASP A 150 9.97 -8.54 -10.84
C ASP A 150 9.93 -8.63 -9.30
N GLY A 151 8.75 -8.81 -8.70
CA GLY A 151 8.57 -8.86 -7.26
C GLY A 151 8.61 -7.50 -6.55
N ARG A 152 8.90 -6.41 -7.29
CA ARG A 152 9.05 -5.08 -6.69
C ARG A 152 7.69 -4.41 -6.47
N PRO A 153 7.54 -3.55 -5.45
CA PRO A 153 6.35 -2.74 -5.26
C PRO A 153 6.01 -1.88 -6.48
N VAL A 154 4.75 -1.90 -6.89
CA VAL A 154 4.17 -1.01 -7.92
C VAL A 154 2.92 -0.37 -7.37
N ILE A 155 2.89 0.96 -7.36
CA ILE A 155 1.68 1.71 -7.03
C ILE A 155 0.73 1.60 -8.22
N ASN A 156 -0.50 1.21 -7.97
CA ASN A 156 -1.57 1.19 -8.95
C ASN A 156 -2.60 2.22 -8.54
N LEU A 157 -3.10 2.96 -9.53
CA LEU A 157 -4.18 3.91 -9.35
C LEU A 157 -5.52 3.21 -9.61
N SER A 158 -6.55 3.64 -8.90
CA SER A 158 -7.96 3.34 -9.18
C SER A 158 -8.69 4.64 -9.54
N SER A 159 -9.97 4.54 -9.90
CA SER A 159 -10.83 5.71 -10.15
C SER A 159 -10.88 6.73 -9.00
N SER A 160 -10.66 6.27 -7.76
CA SER A 160 -10.55 7.14 -6.58
C SER A 160 -9.15 7.74 -6.37
N SER A 161 -8.12 7.24 -7.03
CA SER A 161 -6.75 7.76 -6.87
C SER A 161 -6.60 9.11 -7.58
N GLN A 162 -5.66 9.92 -7.11
CA GLN A 162 -5.35 11.21 -7.70
C GLN A 162 -3.84 11.32 -7.94
N ILE A 163 -3.48 12.04 -9.00
CA ILE A 163 -2.12 12.48 -9.26
C ILE A 163 -2.19 13.96 -9.67
N GLU A 164 -1.43 14.80 -8.97
CA GLU A 164 -1.40 16.26 -9.10
C GLU A 164 0.02 16.81 -8.97
#